data_AF-A0A838G488-F1
#
_entry.id   AF-A0A838G488-F1
#
_cell.length_a   1.000
_cell.length_b   1.000
_cell.length_c   1.000
_cell.angle_alpha   90.00
_cell.angle_beta   90.00
_cell.angle_gamma   90.00
#
_symmetry.space_group_name_H-M   'P 1'
#
loop_
_entity.id
_entity.type
_entity.pdbx_description
1 polymer ?
#
loop_
_entity_poly.entity_id
_entity_poly.type
_entity_poly.pdbx_seq_one_letter_code
_entity_poly.pdbx_strand_id
1 'polypeptide(L)' 'WIDDILPLVKDEGDPLGTLDLTTHHLPLDEAPHGYEIFQKKEDACIKVVLHP' A
#
# COMPACT_ATOMS: atom_id res chain seq x y z
N TRP A 1 -5.68 7.33 19.47
CA TRP A 1 -4.93 6.44 18.54
C TRP A 1 -4.67 7.10 17.20
N ILE A 2 -5.67 7.67 16.49
CA ILE A 2 -5.40 8.42 15.24
C ILE A 2 -4.48 9.62 15.51
N ASP A 3 -4.79 10.39 16.55
CA ASP A 3 -3.98 11.56 16.94
C ASP A 3 -2.55 11.18 17.33
N ASP A 4 -2.33 9.93 17.76
CA ASP A 4 -1.02 9.41 18.14
C ASP A 4 -0.21 8.92 16.92
N ILE A 5 -0.88 8.32 15.92
CA ILE A 5 -0.22 7.72 14.76
C ILE A 5 -0.04 8.69 13.59
N LEU A 6 -0.96 9.66 13.42
CA LEU A 6 -0.93 10.59 12.30
C LEU A 6 0.35 11.45 12.25
N PRO A 7 0.91 11.93 13.38
CA PRO A 7 2.21 12.61 13.35
C PRO A 7 3.33 11.73 12.82
N LEU A 8 3.35 10.44 13.19
CA LEU A 8 4.38 9.48 12.78
C LEU A 8 4.28 9.12 11.29
N VAL A 9 3.06 9.01 10.75
CA VAL A 9 2.81 8.72 9.33
C VAL A 9 3.16 9.91 8.42
N LYS A 10 3.04 11.13 8.93
CA LYS A 10 3.36 12.36 8.19
C LYS A 10 4.83 12.78 8.30
N ASP A 11 5.60 12.14 9.17
CA ASP A 11 7.01 12.43 9.36
C ASP A 11 7.80 12.04 8.09
N GLU A 12 8.54 12.99 7.53
CA GLU A 12 9.35 12.76 6.31
C GLU A 12 10.46 11.71 6.53
N GLY A 13 10.87 11.48 7.78
CA GLY A 13 11.80 10.42 8.15
C GLY A 13 11.21 9.01 8.11
N ASP A 14 9.90 8.88 7.84
CA ASP A 14 9.14 7.62 7.77
C ASP A 14 9.53 6.61 8.87
N PRO A 15 9.38 6.97 10.16
CA PRO A 15 9.78 6.11 11.28
C PRO A 15 9.01 4.79 11.34
N LEU A 16 7.92 4.67 10.58
CA LEU A 16 7.08 3.49 10.48
C LEU A 16 7.33 2.68 9.19
N GLY A 17 8.19 3.12 8.28
CA GLY A 17 8.49 2.43 7.01
C GLY A 17 7.26 2.29 6.10
N THR A 18 6.31 3.22 6.19
CA THR A 18 5.02 3.15 5.49
C THR A 18 5.13 3.37 3.99
N LEU A 19 6.18 4.05 3.53
CA LEU A 19 6.41 4.32 2.11
C LEU A 19 6.78 3.04 1.35
N ASP A 20 7.48 2.11 1.99
CA ASP A 20 7.96 0.85 1.39
C ASP A 20 6.87 -0.23 1.29
N LEU A 21 5.71 -0.02 1.91
CA LEU A 21 4.65 -1.03 1.92
C LEU A 21 4.08 -1.28 0.52
N THR A 22 4.03 -0.25 -0.33
CA THR A 22 3.42 -0.35 -1.65
C THR A 22 4.33 -1.10 -2.61
N THR A 23 3.95 -2.32 -2.98
CA THR A 23 4.71 -3.11 -3.96
C THR A 23 4.13 -3.03 -5.37
N HIS A 24 2.86 -2.66 -5.51
CA HIS A 24 2.18 -2.58 -6.82
C HIS A 24 1.37 -1.29 -6.94
N HIS A 25 1.51 -0.64 -8.09
CA HIS A 25 0.67 0.47 -8.53
C HIS A 25 -0.03 0.07 -9.81
N LEU A 26 -1.36 0.07 -9.82
CA LEU A 26 -2.17 -0.35 -10.95
C LEU A 26 -3.24 0.70 -11.26
N PRO A 27 -3.69 0.84 -12.52
CA PRO A 27 -4.88 1.62 -12.84
C PRO A 27 -6.15 0.96 -12.28
N LEU A 28 -7.21 1.74 -12.10
CA LEU A 28 -8.46 1.27 -11.47
C LEU A 28 -9.18 0.16 -12.27
N ASP A 29 -9.05 0.15 -13.59
CA ASP A 29 -9.59 -0.89 -14.46
C ASP A 29 -8.90 -2.26 -14.27
N GLU A 30 -7.67 -2.28 -13.77
CA GLU A 30 -6.93 -3.49 -13.37
C GLU A 30 -7.16 -3.92 -11.92
N ALA A 31 -8.08 -3.27 -11.18
CA ALA A 31 -8.41 -3.66 -9.81
C ALA A 31 -8.69 -5.15 -9.62
N PRO A 32 -9.43 -5.86 -10.51
CA PRO A 32 -9.65 -7.31 -10.36
C PRO A 32 -8.35 -8.11 -10.29
N HIS A 33 -7.34 -7.75 -11.09
CA HIS A 33 -6.02 -8.39 -11.06
C HIS A 33 -5.28 -8.09 -9.75
N GLY A 34 -5.29 -6.83 -9.31
CA GLY A 34 -4.70 -6.43 -8.02
C GLY A 34 -5.29 -7.19 -6.82
N TYR A 35 -6.60 -7.42 -6.81
CA TYR A 35 -7.26 -8.24 -5.79
C TYR A 35 -6.82 -9.71 -5.85
N GLU A 36 -6.65 -10.28 -7.05
CA GLU A 36 -6.24 -11.67 -7.23
C GLU A 36 -4.85 -11.94 -6.66
N ILE A 37 -3.84 -11.15 -7.08
CA ILE A 37 -2.45 -11.35 -6.63
C ILE A 37 -2.30 -11.09 -5.12
N PHE A 38 -3.04 -10.12 -4.57
CA PHE A 38 -3.03 -9.83 -3.14
C PHE A 38 -3.65 -10.96 -2.31
N GLN A 39 -4.74 -11.56 -2.78
CA GLN A 39 -5.40 -12.68 -2.12
C GLN A 39 -4.55 -13.95 -2.17
N LYS A 40 -3.95 -14.26 -3.32
CA LYS A 40 -3.13 -15.45 -3.53
C LYS A 40 -1.71 -15.33 -2.98
N LYS A 41 -1.27 -14.13 -2.59
CA LYS A 41 0.10 -13.83 -2.14
C LYS A 41 1.13 -14.16 -3.21
N GLU A 42 0.80 -13.83 -4.44
CA GLU A 42 1.65 -13.99 -5.62
C GLU A 42 2.48 -12.71 -5.84
N ASP A 43 3.50 -12.79 -6.69
CA ASP A 43 4.31 -11.65 -7.14
C ASP A 43 4.93 -10.80 -6.01
N ALA A 44 5.21 -11.41 -4.85
CA ALA A 44 5.64 -10.70 -3.65
C ALA A 44 4.71 -9.53 -3.27
N CYS A 45 3.40 -9.68 -3.51
CA CYS A 45 2.40 -8.65 -3.27
C CYS A 45 2.16 -8.39 -1.77
N ILE A 46 2.49 -7.17 -1.32
CA ILE A 46 2.28 -6.68 0.05
C ILE A 46 1.13 -5.68 0.09
N LYS A 47 1.14 -4.66 -0.78
CA LYS A 47 0.09 -3.65 -0.90
C LYS A 47 -0.04 -3.20 -2.34
N VAL A 48 -1.28 -3.12 -2.79
CA VAL A 48 -1.67 -2.56 -4.08
C VAL A 48 -2.26 -1.18 -3.84
N VAL A 49 -1.81 -0.18 -4.59
CA VAL A 49 -2.43 1.15 -4.67
C VAL A 49 -3.03 1.31 -6.05
N LEU A 50 -4.35 1.56 -6.10
CA LEU A 50 -5.08 1.78 -7.34
C LEU A 50 -5.12 3.28 -7.67
N HIS A 51 -4.74 3.61 -8.91
CA HIS A 51 -4.82 4.97 -9.45
C HIS A 51 -6.06 5.10 -10.34
N PRO A 52 -6.92 6.12 -10.11
CA PRO A 52 -8.11 6.37 -10.92
C PRO A 52 -7.81 6.69 -12.37
#